data_AF-A0A388Q2T1-F1
#
_entry.id   AF-A0A388Q2T1-F1
#
_cell.length_a   1.000
_cell.length_b   1.000
_cell.length_c   1.000
_cell.angle_alpha   90.00
_cell.angle_beta   90.00
_cell.angle_gamma   90.00
#
_symmetry.space_group_name_H-M   'P 1'
#
loop_
_entity.id
_entity.type
_entity.pdbx_description
1 polymer ?
#
loop_
_entity_poly.entity_id
_entity_poly.type
_entity_poly.pdbx_seq_one_letter_code
_entity_poly.pdbx_strand_id
1 'polypeptide(L)'
;MTPIAIPLQSCASTLFDFRTDSVYKRPNLNRAARTALPSTNLLGLWSADANHNKNVKYNGLNNDKDVILQAVGAGTPNNTLVGYRKEDLNMDGKVRYSNTDNDRNLVINNLGISTPNAIISQHTPN
;
A
#
# COMPACT_ATOMS: atom_id res chain seq x y z
N MET A 1 -20.82 -2.22 10.13
CA MET A 1 -21.38 -1.93 8.80
C MET A 1 -22.60 -2.80 8.59
N THR A 2 -23.74 -2.20 8.30
CA THR A 2 -24.77 -2.93 7.55
C THR A 2 -24.24 -3.14 6.13
N PRO A 3 -24.49 -4.28 5.49
CA PRO A 3 -23.97 -4.64 4.16
C PRO A 3 -24.53 -3.80 3.00
N ILE A 4 -25.13 -2.64 3.28
CA ILE A 4 -25.85 -1.82 2.31
C ILE A 4 -24.94 -0.65 1.91
N ALA A 5 -24.65 -0.53 0.62
CA ALA A 5 -23.92 0.61 0.07
C ALA A 5 -24.71 1.90 0.31
N ILE A 6 -24.04 2.94 0.81
CA ILE A 6 -24.66 4.26 1.02
C ILE A 6 -24.40 5.10 -0.24
N PRO A 7 -25.44 5.50 -1.00
CA PRO A 7 -25.26 6.35 -2.17
C PRO A 7 -24.84 7.76 -1.76
N LEU A 8 -23.89 8.34 -2.50
CA LEU A 8 -23.59 9.77 -2.39
C LEU A 8 -24.72 10.54 -3.08
N GLN A 9 -25.47 11.35 -2.34
CA GLN A 9 -26.54 12.18 -2.88
C GLN A 9 -26.05 13.63 -3.05
N SER A 10 -26.31 14.22 -4.22
CA SER A 10 -25.84 15.57 -4.56
C SER A 10 -26.60 16.71 -3.86
N CYS A 11 -27.78 16.44 -3.29
CA CYS A 11 -28.66 17.45 -2.70
C CYS A 11 -28.80 17.35 -1.17
N ALA A 12 -28.06 16.46 -0.50
CA ALA A 12 -28.05 16.34 0.95
C ALA A 12 -26.61 16.18 1.45
N SER A 13 -26.25 16.95 2.49
CA SER A 13 -24.95 16.81 3.15
C SER A 13 -25.01 15.68 4.18
N THR A 14 -24.65 14.47 3.76
CA THR A 14 -24.41 13.36 4.70
C THR A 14 -22.97 13.44 5.19
N LEU A 15 -22.79 13.55 6.51
CA LEU A 15 -21.46 13.46 7.13
C LEU A 15 -21.03 12.00 7.18
N PHE A 16 -19.87 11.69 6.61
CA PHE A 16 -19.25 10.36 6.70
C PHE A 16 -17.99 10.46 7.58
N ASP A 17 -17.97 9.75 8.72
CA ASP A 17 -16.81 9.73 9.60
C ASP A 17 -15.96 8.46 9.41
N PHE A 18 -14.96 8.56 8.53
CA PHE A 18 -14.02 7.46 8.29
C PHE A 18 -13.06 7.17 9.45
N ARG A 19 -13.09 7.93 10.56
CA ARG A 19 -12.21 7.75 11.72
C ARG A 19 -12.73 6.65 12.65
N THR A 20 -14.04 6.64 12.89
CA THR A 20 -14.69 5.77 13.88
C THR A 20 -15.64 4.75 13.25
N ASP A 21 -16.14 5.03 12.05
CA ASP A 21 -17.06 4.12 11.37
C ASP A 21 -16.38 2.83 10.93
N SER A 22 -17.17 1.75 10.99
CA SER A 22 -16.78 0.46 10.43
C SER A 22 -16.60 0.58 8.91
N VAL A 23 -15.48 0.07 8.39
CA VAL A 23 -15.23 -0.05 6.94
C VAL A 23 -15.41 -1.45 6.41
N TYR A 24 -15.55 -1.53 5.09
CA TYR A 24 -15.78 -2.78 4.39
C TYR A 24 -14.64 -3.75 4.68
N LYS A 25 -15.01 -4.95 5.12
CA LYS A 25 -14.09 -6.06 5.30
C LYS A 25 -14.37 -7.06 4.19
N ARG A 26 -13.40 -7.27 3.31
CA ARG A 26 -13.49 -8.31 2.30
C ARG A 26 -13.62 -9.68 3.00
N PRO A 27 -14.64 -10.49 2.64
CA PRO A 27 -14.76 -11.84 3.18
C PRO A 27 -13.47 -12.64 2.96
N ASN A 28 -13.14 -13.51 3.91
CA ASN A 28 -11.97 -14.41 3.87
C ASN A 28 -10.59 -13.72 3.96
N LEU A 29 -10.51 -12.44 4.34
CA LEU A 29 -9.27 -11.80 4.75
C LEU A 29 -9.29 -11.51 6.26
N ASN A 30 -8.34 -12.10 6.97
CA ASN A 30 -8.20 -11.93 8.44
C ASN A 30 -7.43 -10.66 8.83
N ARG A 31 -7.01 -9.86 7.84
CA ARG A 31 -6.21 -8.66 8.06
C ARG A 31 -7.10 -7.41 8.02
N ALA A 32 -6.77 -6.41 8.82
CA ALA A 32 -7.54 -5.17 8.87
C ALA A 32 -7.48 -4.41 7.54
N ALA A 33 -8.60 -3.84 7.09
CA ALA A 33 -8.68 -3.09 5.83
C ALA A 33 -7.84 -1.80 5.82
N ARG A 34 -7.52 -1.27 7.01
CA ARG A 34 -6.69 -0.08 7.23
C ARG A 34 -5.53 -0.42 8.16
N THR A 35 -4.47 0.37 8.10
CA THR A 35 -3.33 0.31 9.01
C THR A 35 -3.11 1.67 9.68
N ALA A 36 -2.48 1.69 10.86
CA ALA A 36 -2.11 2.93 11.53
C ALA A 36 -0.90 3.56 10.82
N LEU A 37 -0.96 4.87 10.57
CA LEU A 37 0.19 5.60 10.04
C LEU A 37 1.22 5.81 11.15
N PRO A 38 2.52 5.55 10.89
CA PRO A 38 3.58 5.77 11.87
C PRO A 38 3.52 7.19 12.44
N SER A 39 3.74 7.34 13.76
CA SER A 39 3.78 8.63 14.47
C SER A 39 2.52 9.51 14.35
N THR A 40 1.37 8.94 13.97
CA THR A 40 0.09 9.68 13.92
C THR A 40 -1.04 8.86 14.54
N ASN A 41 -2.15 9.52 14.84
CA ASN A 41 -3.41 8.84 15.22
C ASN A 41 -4.32 8.58 14.00
N LEU A 42 -3.76 8.64 12.79
CA LEU A 42 -4.51 8.47 11.56
C LEU A 42 -4.45 7.03 11.07
N LEU A 43 -5.53 6.60 10.43
CA LEU A 43 -5.62 5.31 9.74
C LEU A 43 -5.51 5.56 8.25
N GLY A 44 -4.70 4.75 7.56
CA GLY A 44 -4.54 4.78 6.12
C GLY A 44 -4.82 3.43 5.47
N LEU A 45 -4.76 3.42 4.14
CA LEU A 45 -4.74 2.19 3.38
C LEU A 45 -3.34 1.59 3.41
N TRP A 46 -3.26 0.29 3.17
CA TRP A 46 -1.98 -0.40 3.05
C TRP A 46 -1.26 0.01 1.76
N SER A 47 0.02 0.35 1.88
CA SER A 47 0.91 0.61 0.75
C SER A 47 1.61 -0.67 0.28
N ALA A 48 2.63 -0.51 -0.56
CA ALA A 48 3.55 -1.55 -1.03
C ALA A 48 3.11 -2.47 -2.18
N ASP A 49 2.04 -2.12 -2.90
CA ASP A 49 1.69 -2.77 -4.18
C ASP A 49 2.21 -1.91 -5.36
N ALA A 50 3.50 -2.02 -5.66
CA ALA A 50 4.15 -1.24 -6.71
C ALA A 50 3.70 -1.67 -8.12
N ASN A 51 3.29 -2.94 -8.27
CA ASN A 51 2.90 -3.51 -9.56
C ASN A 51 1.37 -3.50 -9.82
N HIS A 52 0.57 -3.08 -8.83
CA HIS A 52 -0.89 -2.95 -8.89
C HIS A 52 -1.61 -4.29 -9.15
N ASN A 53 -1.00 -5.40 -8.76
CA ASN A 53 -1.56 -6.74 -8.96
C ASN A 53 -2.41 -7.22 -7.78
N LYS A 54 -2.73 -6.33 -6.84
CA LYS A 54 -3.52 -6.61 -5.64
C LYS A 54 -2.80 -7.50 -4.62
N ASN A 55 -1.49 -7.71 -4.76
CA ASN A 55 -0.68 -8.48 -3.82
C ASN A 55 0.66 -7.81 -3.55
N VAL A 56 0.96 -7.63 -2.27
CA VAL A 56 2.29 -7.20 -1.81
C VAL A 56 3.17 -8.43 -1.63
N LYS A 57 4.32 -8.45 -2.30
CA LYS A 57 5.33 -9.52 -2.25
C LYS A 57 6.74 -8.93 -2.28
N TYR A 58 7.64 -9.50 -1.48
CA TYR A 58 9.05 -9.14 -1.49
C TYR A 58 9.93 -10.09 -2.31
N ASN A 59 9.53 -11.36 -2.40
CA ASN A 59 10.23 -12.42 -3.12
C ASN A 59 9.27 -13.16 -4.08
N GLY A 60 9.85 -13.95 -5.00
CA GLY A 60 9.12 -14.73 -5.99
C GLY A 60 8.77 -13.93 -7.24
N LEU A 61 7.98 -14.53 -8.14
CA LEU A 61 7.56 -13.89 -9.38
C LEU A 61 6.61 -12.72 -9.12
N ASN A 62 6.75 -11.66 -9.91
CA ASN A 62 5.95 -10.43 -9.83
C ASN A 62 5.97 -9.83 -8.41
N ASN A 63 7.16 -9.72 -7.81
CA ASN A 63 7.34 -9.05 -6.53
C ASN A 63 7.50 -7.53 -6.70
N ASP A 64 7.13 -6.77 -5.68
CA ASP A 64 7.11 -5.30 -5.73
C ASP A 64 8.51 -4.70 -5.67
N LYS A 65 9.43 -5.36 -4.97
CA LYS A 65 10.85 -4.97 -4.89
C LYS A 65 11.49 -4.87 -6.28
N ASP A 66 11.27 -5.85 -7.14
CA ASP A 66 11.88 -5.90 -8.47
C ASP A 66 11.25 -4.84 -9.40
N VAL A 67 9.98 -4.50 -9.20
CA VAL A 67 9.33 -3.40 -9.93
C VAL A 67 9.98 -2.07 -9.58
N ILE A 68 10.27 -1.83 -8.30
CA ILE A 68 11.01 -0.64 -7.85
C ILE A 68 12.42 -0.62 -8.44
N LEU A 69 13.14 -1.76 -8.42
CA LEU A 69 14.48 -1.88 -8.99
C LEU A 69 14.52 -1.58 -10.49
N GLN A 70 13.54 -2.12 -11.23
CA GLN A 70 13.43 -1.86 -12.67
C GLN A 70 13.11 -0.39 -12.95
N ALA A 71 12.27 0.25 -12.14
CA ALA A 71 11.95 1.66 -12.28
C ALA A 71 13.21 2.52 -12.14
N VAL A 72 13.98 2.37 -11.05
CA VAL A 72 15.20 3.19 -10.84
C VAL A 72 16.37 2.81 -11.77
N GLY A 73 16.28 1.65 -12.43
CA GLY A 73 17.30 1.07 -13.30
C GLY A 73 18.10 -0.01 -12.58
N ALA A 74 17.96 -1.27 -13.02
CA ALA A 74 18.60 -2.42 -12.37
C ALA A 74 20.15 -2.34 -12.36
N GLY A 75 20.76 -1.67 -13.35
CA GLY A 75 22.19 -1.39 -13.38
C GLY A 75 22.63 -0.19 -12.54
N THR A 76 21.68 0.59 -12.02
CA THR A 76 21.90 1.84 -11.28
C THR A 76 20.99 1.92 -10.04
N PRO A 77 21.04 0.95 -9.11
CA PRO A 77 20.10 0.85 -7.99
C PRO A 77 20.16 2.02 -6.98
N ASN A 78 21.20 2.85 -7.08
CA ASN A 78 21.38 4.04 -6.24
C ASN A 78 20.76 5.31 -6.85
N ASN A 79 20.23 5.23 -8.07
CA ASN A 79 19.51 6.35 -8.67
C ASN A 79 18.26 6.69 -7.87
N THR A 80 17.90 7.98 -7.92
CA THR A 80 16.62 8.48 -7.43
C THR A 80 15.81 8.95 -8.63
N LEU A 81 14.60 8.41 -8.79
CA LEU A 81 13.63 8.99 -9.70
C LEU A 81 12.80 10.03 -8.96
N VAL A 82 12.59 11.19 -9.57
CA VAL A 82 11.79 12.26 -8.97
C VAL A 82 10.39 12.28 -9.59
N GLY A 83 9.39 12.46 -8.74
CA GLY A 83 7.97 12.55 -9.09
C GLY A 83 7.12 11.52 -8.35
N TYR A 84 5.83 11.80 -8.26
CA TYR A 84 4.83 10.88 -7.73
C TYR A 84 4.55 9.79 -8.75
N ARG A 85 5.16 8.63 -8.53
CA ARG A 85 5.03 7.46 -9.39
C ARG A 85 4.32 6.34 -8.67
N LYS A 86 3.93 5.31 -9.42
CA LYS A 86 3.32 4.11 -8.85
C LYS A 86 4.27 3.34 -7.92
N GLU A 87 5.58 3.50 -8.11
CA GLU A 87 6.62 2.89 -7.28
C GLU A 87 7.01 3.73 -6.06
N ASP A 88 6.47 4.96 -5.93
CA ASP A 88 6.66 5.85 -4.77
C ASP A 88 5.65 5.44 -3.68
N LEU A 89 6.09 4.56 -2.78
CA LEU A 89 5.25 3.87 -1.81
C LEU A 89 5.11 4.64 -0.49
N ASN A 90 6.01 5.58 -0.19
CA ASN A 90 5.86 6.53 0.93
C ASN A 90 5.23 7.86 0.50
N MET A 91 5.02 8.09 -0.80
CA MET A 91 4.48 9.34 -1.35
C MET A 91 5.34 10.55 -1.00
N ASP A 92 6.67 10.40 -1.00
CA ASP A 92 7.63 11.49 -0.76
C ASP A 92 8.06 12.20 -2.07
N GLY A 93 7.55 11.75 -3.22
CA GLY A 93 7.89 12.26 -4.54
C GLY A 93 9.24 11.77 -5.06
N LYS A 94 9.82 10.71 -4.47
CA LYS A 94 11.14 10.18 -4.84
C LYS A 94 11.16 8.65 -4.75
N VAL A 95 11.22 7.99 -5.91
CA VAL A 95 11.39 6.53 -5.95
C VAL A 95 12.85 6.16 -5.73
N ARG A 96 13.10 5.29 -4.74
CA ARG A 96 14.44 4.76 -4.44
C ARG A 96 14.39 3.28 -4.12
N TYR A 97 15.38 2.55 -4.63
CA TYR A 97 15.60 1.14 -4.27
C TYR A 97 16.58 0.98 -3.10
N SER A 98 17.64 1.77 -3.10
CA SER A 98 18.69 1.83 -2.07
C SER A 98 18.66 3.17 -1.32
N ASN A 99 19.54 3.32 -0.33
CA ASN A 99 19.70 4.51 0.54
C ASN A 99 18.53 4.72 1.52
N THR A 100 18.59 5.81 2.29
CA THR A 100 17.52 6.19 3.24
C THR A 100 16.21 6.45 2.51
N ASP A 101 15.09 6.17 3.19
CA ASP A 101 13.73 6.38 2.69
C ASP A 101 13.43 5.65 1.37
N ASN A 102 14.02 4.46 1.18
CA ASN A 102 13.75 3.64 0.00
C ASN A 102 12.40 2.90 0.08
N ASP A 103 11.74 2.80 -1.07
CA ASP A 103 10.43 2.17 -1.21
C ASP A 103 10.50 0.66 -1.00
N ARG A 104 11.63 0.05 -1.34
CA ARG A 104 11.88 -1.39 -1.13
C ARG A 104 11.68 -1.79 0.33
N ASN A 105 12.15 -0.98 1.27
CA ASN A 105 12.04 -1.26 2.69
C ASN A 105 10.57 -1.19 3.16
N LEU A 106 9.72 -0.37 2.53
CA LEU A 106 8.29 -0.33 2.85
C LEU A 106 7.60 -1.63 2.48
N VAL A 107 8.02 -2.28 1.39
CA VAL A 107 7.51 -3.61 1.00
C VAL A 107 7.79 -4.65 2.08
N ILE A 108 9.04 -4.79 2.51
CA ILE A 108 9.39 -5.79 3.53
C ILE A 108 8.80 -5.45 4.91
N ASN A 109 8.70 -4.17 5.26
CA ASN A 109 8.11 -3.73 6.52
C ASN A 109 6.62 -4.08 6.60
N ASN A 110 5.87 -3.93 5.50
CA ASN A 110 4.46 -4.33 5.46
C ASN A 110 4.28 -5.85 5.59
N LEU A 111 5.22 -6.65 5.08
CA LEU A 111 5.19 -8.12 5.15
C LEU A 111 5.70 -8.69 6.47
N GLY A 112 6.55 -7.94 7.18
CA GLY A 112 7.33 -8.43 8.31
C GLY A 112 8.70 -8.93 7.87
N ILE A 113 9.76 -8.34 8.44
CA ILE A 113 11.16 -8.63 8.08
C ILE A 113 11.53 -10.11 8.34
N SER A 114 10.89 -10.75 9.33
CA SER A 114 11.04 -12.18 9.63
C SER A 114 10.25 -13.11 8.70
N THR A 115 9.36 -12.57 7.87
CA THR A 115 8.47 -13.33 6.97
C THR A 115 8.54 -12.81 5.52
N PRO A 116 9.73 -12.78 4.89
CA PRO A 116 9.93 -12.17 3.56
C PRO A 116 9.20 -12.88 2.41
N ASN A 117 8.73 -14.11 2.63
CA ASN A 117 7.97 -14.89 1.66
C ASN A 117 6.45 -14.84 1.91
N ALA A 118 6.00 -14.05 2.91
CA ALA A 118 4.58 -13.81 3.09
C ALA A 118 3.99 -13.12 1.85
N ILE A 119 2.68 -13.25 1.69
CA ILE A 119 1.91 -12.55 0.66
C ILE A 119 0.77 -11.85 1.36
N ILE A 120 0.62 -10.58 1.06
CA ILE A 120 -0.51 -9.79 1.52
C ILE A 120 -1.40 -9.51 0.31
N SER A 121 -2.63 -9.99 0.33
CA SER A 121 -3.62 -9.64 -0.69
C SER A 121 -4.45 -8.43 -0.27
N GLN A 122 -4.76 -7.56 -1.22
CA GLN A 122 -5.51 -6.32 -1.03
C GLN A 122 -6.96 -6.57 -0.57
N HIS A 123 -7.48 -5.61 0.21
CA HIS A 123 -8.82 -5.61 0.82
C HIS A 123 -9.96 -5.16 -0.10
N THR A 124 -9.63 -4.72 -1.30
CA THR A 124 -10.56 -4.26 -2.32
C THR A 124 -11.16 -5.46 -3.08
N PRO A 125 -12.46 -5.39 -3.46
CA PRO A 125 -13.09 -6.36 -4.34
C PRO A 125 -12.38 -6.50 -5.70
N ASN A 126 -12.69 -7.59 -6.41
CA ASN A 126 -12.13 -7.78 -7.74
C ASN A 126 -12.76 -6.84 -8.77
#